data_AF-A0A151EMV8-F1
#
_entry.id   AF-A0A151EMV8-F1
#
_cell.length_a   1.000
_cell.length_b   1.000
_cell.length_c   1.000
_cell.angle_alpha   90.00
_cell.angle_beta   90.00
_cell.angle_gamma   90.00
#
_symmetry.space_group_name_H-M   'P 1'
#
loop_
_entity.id
_entity.type
_entity.pdbx_description
1 polymer ?
#
loop_
_entity_poly.entity_id
_entity_poly.type
_entity_poly.pdbx_seq_one_letter_code
_entity_poly.pdbx_strand_id
1 'polypeptide(L)'
;MPEDKDFLRIVYADMKEDLRCRRNFESQLVHYFFLFHAIVGIAIVSLFEAIKDFRLYLAASVSIALFIILVTVFLIIRVKYDHGKYVEIGKIVQRIWRYYKMFEEDVYLKGESILDPKEYLNPEDLNDKSRRFEGYGRGEGYRYTCCLLGLATAGMIIFISMLVGVKLLIPPPAPVILFKS
;
A
#
# COMPACT_ATOMS: atom_id res chain seq x y z
N MET A 1 0.52 27.78 -31.48
CA MET A 1 1.73 27.71 -32.32
C MET A 1 2.25 26.27 -32.36
N PRO A 2 3.09 25.88 -33.33
CA PRO A 2 3.76 24.58 -33.34
C PRO A 2 4.67 24.35 -32.13
N GLU A 3 5.32 25.42 -31.64
CA GLU A 3 6.20 25.41 -30.46
C GLU A 3 5.46 25.07 -29.15
N ASP A 4 4.17 25.40 -29.05
CA ASP A 4 3.34 25.02 -27.90
C ASP A 4 3.07 23.50 -27.86
N LYS A 5 2.98 22.84 -29.02
CA LYS A 5 2.67 21.40 -29.10
C LYS A 5 3.83 20.53 -28.65
N ASP A 6 5.06 20.89 -29.02
CA ASP A 6 6.25 20.14 -28.62
C ASP A 6 6.58 20.34 -27.15
N PHE A 7 6.44 21.58 -26.64
CA PHE A 7 6.54 21.86 -25.20
C PHE A 7 5.51 21.06 -24.39
N LEU A 8 4.25 21.02 -24.82
CA LEU A 8 3.20 20.27 -24.12
C LEU A 8 3.40 18.75 -24.17
N ARG A 9 3.98 18.22 -25.26
CA ARG A 9 4.37 16.81 -25.35
C ARG A 9 5.48 16.46 -24.36
N ILE A 10 6.49 17.32 -24.24
CA ILE A 10 7.58 17.14 -23.27
C ILE A 10 7.03 17.17 -21.84
N VAL A 11 6.24 18.18 -21.50
CA VAL A 11 5.62 18.30 -20.17
C VAL A 11 4.73 17.10 -19.83
N TYR A 12 3.98 16.58 -20.80
CA TYR A 12 3.17 15.39 -20.60
C TYR A 12 4.01 14.13 -20.42
N ALA A 13 5.11 13.97 -21.18
CA ALA A 13 6.03 12.86 -21.03
C ALA A 13 6.69 12.85 -19.65
N ASP A 14 7.15 14.01 -19.18
CA ASP A 14 7.73 14.18 -17.84
C ASP A 14 6.71 13.82 -16.75
N MET A 15 5.48 14.32 -16.86
CA MET A 15 4.41 13.99 -15.91
C MET A 15 4.07 12.50 -15.93
N LYS A 16 4.09 11.85 -17.10
CA LYS A 16 3.82 10.41 -17.21
C LYS A 16 4.92 9.58 -16.55
N GLU A 17 6.19 9.98 -16.71
CA GLU A 17 7.32 9.29 -16.07
C GLU A 17 7.29 9.48 -14.54
N ASP A 18 6.96 10.69 -14.05
CA ASP A 18 6.76 10.96 -12.63
C ASP A 18 5.66 10.08 -12.02
N LEU A 19 4.53 9.91 -12.73
CA LEU A 19 3.45 9.03 -12.31
C LEU A 19 3.91 7.56 -12.26
N ARG A 20 4.69 7.12 -13.25
CA ARG A 20 5.22 5.76 -13.32
C ARG A 20 6.22 5.47 -12.20
N CYS A 21 7.13 6.40 -11.94
CA CYS A 21 8.14 6.30 -10.88
C CYS A 21 7.48 6.13 -9.50
N ARG A 22 6.47 6.96 -9.21
CA ARG A 22 5.72 6.87 -7.94
C ARG A 22 4.92 5.58 -7.82
N ARG A 23 4.36 5.05 -8.92
CA ARG A 23 3.63 3.77 -8.92
C ARG A 23 4.56 2.60 -8.64
N ASN A 24 5.76 2.62 -9.24
CA ASN A 24 6.79 1.63 -8.95
C ASN A 24 7.24 1.69 -7.48
N PHE A 25 7.39 2.90 -6.93
CA PHE A 25 7.72 3.10 -5.52
C PHE A 25 6.63 2.52 -4.59
N GLU A 26 5.35 2.75 -4.87
CA GLU A 26 4.25 2.18 -4.10
C GLU A 26 4.23 0.64 -4.16
N SER A 27 4.43 0.06 -5.34
CA SER A 27 4.54 -1.39 -5.50
C SER A 27 5.72 -1.98 -4.71
N GLN A 28 6.88 -1.32 -4.74
CA GLN A 28 8.05 -1.71 -3.96
C GLN A 28 7.78 -1.60 -2.45
N LEU A 29 7.12 -0.53 -1.99
CA LEU A 29 6.74 -0.38 -0.58
C LEU A 29 5.84 -1.52 -0.10
N VAL A 30 4.83 -1.89 -0.89
CA VAL A 30 3.95 -3.03 -0.57
C VAL A 30 4.75 -4.34 -0.54
N HIS A 31 5.66 -4.56 -1.49
CA HIS A 31 6.50 -5.75 -1.50
C HIS A 31 7.40 -5.84 -0.26
N TYR A 32 8.08 -4.74 0.11
CA TYR A 32 8.89 -4.68 1.32
C TYR A 32 8.07 -4.88 2.59
N PHE A 33 6.83 -4.40 2.61
CA PHE A 33 5.91 -4.61 3.72
C PHE A 33 5.54 -6.08 3.92
N PHE A 34 5.24 -6.82 2.83
CA PHE A 34 4.98 -8.25 2.91
C PHE A 34 6.23 -9.05 3.32
N LEU A 35 7.40 -8.67 2.80
CA LEU A 35 8.67 -9.27 3.23
C LEU A 35 8.92 -9.04 4.73
N PHE A 36 8.68 -7.82 5.22
CA PHE A 36 8.75 -7.48 6.64
C PHE A 36 7.80 -8.36 7.47
N HIS A 37 6.55 -8.56 7.03
CA HIS A 37 5.59 -9.43 7.72
C HIS A 37 6.08 -10.87 7.82
N ALA A 38 6.67 -11.41 6.75
CA ALA A 38 7.24 -12.75 6.76
C ALA A 38 8.39 -12.88 7.76
N ILE A 39 9.31 -11.90 7.79
CA ILE A 39 10.43 -11.86 8.76
C ILE A 39 9.91 -11.83 10.20
N VAL A 40 8.91 -10.98 10.48
CA VAL A 40 8.32 -10.89 11.82
C VAL A 40 7.58 -12.18 12.19
N GLY A 41 6.93 -12.84 11.23
CA GLY A 41 6.30 -14.15 11.40
C GLY A 41 7.27 -15.22 11.85
N ILE A 42 8.43 -15.28 11.19
CA ILE A 42 9.51 -16.22 11.58
C ILE A 42 10.03 -15.86 12.98
N ALA A 43 10.29 -14.57 13.23
CA ALA A 43 10.83 -14.12 14.52
C ALA A 43 9.90 -14.45 15.70
N ILE A 44 8.58 -14.25 15.57
CA ILE A 44 7.65 -14.54 16.66
C ILE A 44 7.53 -16.04 16.94
N VAL A 45 7.59 -16.88 15.91
CA VAL A 45 7.63 -18.35 16.08
C VAL A 45 8.92 -18.78 16.78
N SER A 46 10.06 -18.22 16.40
CA SER A 46 11.33 -18.49 17.11
C SER A 46 11.30 -18.03 18.58
N LEU A 47 10.68 -16.88 18.87
CA LEU A 47 10.50 -16.41 20.25
C LEU A 47 9.56 -17.31 21.05
N PHE A 48 8.53 -17.87 20.41
CA PHE A 48 7.61 -18.81 21.05
C PHE A 48 8.34 -20.06 21.54
N GLU A 49 9.32 -20.57 20.80
CA GLU A 49 10.12 -21.73 21.21
C GLU A 49 11.19 -21.36 22.25
N ALA A 50 11.87 -20.23 22.05
CA ALA A 50 13.01 -19.83 22.89
C ALA A 50 12.61 -19.35 24.29
N ILE A 51 11.49 -18.62 24.42
CA ILE A 51 11.09 -18.01 25.69
C ILE A 51 10.15 -18.95 26.45
N LYS A 52 10.59 -19.39 27.63
CA LYS A 52 9.77 -20.20 28.56
C LYS A 52 8.86 -19.34 29.46
N ASP A 53 9.30 -18.14 29.81
CA ASP A 53 8.53 -17.22 30.66
C ASP A 53 7.40 -16.56 29.85
N PHE A 54 6.15 -16.85 30.23
CA PHE A 54 4.97 -16.31 29.58
C PHE A 54 4.91 -14.77 29.63
N ARG A 55 5.33 -14.14 30.74
CA ARG A 55 5.28 -12.67 30.88
C ARG A 55 6.26 -12.01 29.92
N LEU A 56 7.45 -12.57 29.79
CA LEU A 56 8.47 -12.09 28.86
C LEU A 56 8.01 -12.26 27.40
N TYR A 57 7.43 -13.42 27.08
CA TYR A 57 6.89 -13.70 25.75
C TYR A 57 5.71 -12.76 25.40
N LEU A 58 4.82 -12.52 26.35
CA LEU A 58 3.69 -11.59 26.19
C LEU A 58 4.20 -10.16 25.93
N ALA A 59 5.15 -9.68 26.72
CA ALA A 59 5.72 -8.34 26.55
C ALA A 59 6.41 -8.18 25.19
N ALA A 60 7.16 -9.18 24.74
CA ALA A 60 7.78 -9.19 23.41
C ALA A 60 6.72 -9.20 22.30
N SER A 61 5.69 -10.04 22.43
CA SER A 61 4.59 -10.14 21.45
C SER A 61 3.82 -8.83 21.30
N VAL A 62 3.50 -8.16 22.43
CA VAL A 62 2.84 -6.85 22.43
C VAL A 62 3.73 -5.79 21.79
N SER A 63 5.03 -5.79 22.10
CA SER A 63 5.99 -4.83 21.52
C SER A 63 6.10 -4.98 20.01
N ILE A 64 6.15 -6.22 19.51
CA ILE A 64 6.17 -6.53 18.07
C ILE A 64 4.86 -6.10 17.41
N ALA A 65 3.70 -6.39 18.02
CA ALA A 65 2.41 -5.99 17.48
C ALA A 65 2.29 -4.45 17.37
N LEU A 66 2.72 -3.72 18.40
CA LEU A 66 2.75 -2.26 18.38
C LEU A 66 3.68 -1.72 17.28
N PHE A 67 4.85 -2.35 17.10
CA PHE A 67 5.78 -1.98 16.03
C PHE A 67 5.19 -2.22 14.63
N ILE A 68 4.52 -3.35 14.40
CA ILE A 68 3.82 -3.62 13.14
C ILE A 68 2.74 -2.56 12.87
N ILE A 69 1.94 -2.20 13.87
CA ILE A 69 0.93 -1.13 13.75
C ILE A 69 1.60 0.19 13.37
N LEU A 70 2.69 0.56 14.06
CA LEU A 70 3.42 1.80 13.79
C LEU A 70 3.95 1.87 12.36
N VAL A 71 4.60 0.79 11.87
CA VAL A 71 5.09 0.68 10.49
C VAL A 71 3.95 0.81 9.50
N THR A 72 2.82 0.14 9.77
CA THR A 72 1.63 0.19 8.90
C THR A 72 1.04 1.59 8.82
N VAL A 73 0.89 2.28 9.95
CA VAL A 73 0.40 3.66 10.00
C VAL A 73 1.34 4.59 9.23
N PHE A 74 2.65 4.44 9.41
CA PHE A 74 3.64 5.21 8.66
C PHE A 74 3.49 5.00 7.14
N LEU A 75 3.36 3.75 6.69
CA LEU A 75 3.16 3.44 5.26
C LEU A 75 1.85 3.99 4.73
N ILE A 76 0.74 3.88 5.48
CA ILE A 76 -0.56 4.46 5.10
C ILE A 76 -0.43 5.98 4.92
N ILE A 77 0.25 6.67 5.84
CA ILE A 77 0.48 8.12 5.74
C ILE A 77 1.32 8.43 4.50
N ARG A 78 2.40 7.68 4.26
CA ARG A 78 3.28 7.88 3.09
C ARG A 78 2.54 7.69 1.78
N VAL A 79 1.75 6.61 1.66
CA VAL A 79 0.93 6.31 0.47
C VAL A 79 -0.12 7.40 0.25
N LYS A 80 -0.80 7.86 1.31
CA LYS A 80 -1.75 8.97 1.22
C LYS A 80 -1.09 10.27 0.75
N TYR A 81 0.10 10.58 1.27
CA TYR A 81 0.85 11.77 0.85
C TYR A 81 1.24 11.71 -0.63
N ASP A 82 1.79 10.58 -1.09
CA ASP A 82 2.14 10.41 -2.51
C ASP A 82 0.89 10.48 -3.41
N HIS A 83 -0.24 9.97 -2.94
CA HIS A 83 -1.49 10.09 -3.66
C HIS A 83 -2.04 11.50 -3.73
N GLY A 84 -1.84 12.33 -2.70
CA GLY A 84 -2.12 13.76 -2.78
C GLY A 84 -1.36 14.42 -3.94
N LYS A 85 -0.11 14.02 -4.18
CA LYS A 85 0.69 14.51 -5.32
C LYS A 85 0.17 14.02 -6.67
N TYR A 86 -0.37 12.81 -6.77
CA TYR A 86 -1.04 12.35 -7.99
C TYR A 86 -2.27 13.20 -8.35
N VAL A 87 -3.04 13.61 -7.34
CA VAL A 87 -4.21 14.48 -7.55
C VAL A 87 -3.78 15.84 -8.07
N GLU A 88 -2.69 16.42 -7.53
CA GLU A 88 -2.15 17.70 -7.99
C GLU A 88 -1.69 17.63 -9.46
N ILE A 89 -0.91 16.60 -9.82
CA ILE A 89 -0.42 16.40 -11.21
C ILE A 89 -1.62 16.19 -12.15
N GLY A 90 -2.58 15.36 -11.78
CA GLY A 90 -3.78 15.13 -12.59
C GLY A 90 -4.61 16.40 -12.82
N LYS A 91 -4.77 17.25 -11.80
CA LYS A 91 -5.44 18.57 -11.95
C LYS A 91 -4.70 19.50 -12.91
N ILE A 92 -3.37 19.48 -12.90
CA ILE A 92 -2.55 20.29 -13.83
C ILE A 92 -2.75 19.79 -15.27
N VAL A 93 -2.68 18.48 -15.50
CA VAL A 93 -2.93 17.87 -16.83
C VAL A 93 -4.32 18.21 -17.34
N GLN A 94 -5.35 18.08 -16.51
CA GLN A 94 -6.73 18.45 -16.87
C GLN A 94 -6.88 19.94 -17.22
N ARG A 95 -6.17 20.83 -16.49
CA ARG A 95 -6.19 22.27 -16.77
C ARG A 95 -5.52 22.60 -18.10
N ILE A 96 -4.36 22.00 -18.38
CA ILE A 96 -3.65 22.12 -19.65
C ILE A 96 -4.55 21.64 -20.80
N TRP A 97 -5.20 20.48 -20.63
CA TRP A 97 -6.13 19.92 -21.61
C TRP A 97 -7.28 20.88 -21.94
N ARG A 98 -7.95 21.41 -20.92
CA ARG A 98 -9.08 22.37 -21.08
C ARG A 98 -8.64 23.67 -21.75
N TYR A 99 -7.48 24.19 -21.39
CA TYR A 99 -7.00 25.49 -21.87
C TYR A 99 -6.58 25.43 -23.34
N TYR A 100 -5.87 24.37 -23.73
CA TYR A 100 -5.28 24.29 -25.06
C TYR A 100 -6.14 23.55 -26.10
N LYS A 101 -7.19 22.81 -25.69
CA LYS A 101 -8.04 21.98 -26.58
C LYS A 101 -7.21 21.10 -27.56
N MET A 102 -6.01 20.70 -27.16
CA MET A 102 -4.95 20.33 -28.11
C MET A 102 -4.86 18.84 -28.44
N PHE A 103 -5.78 18.02 -27.96
CA PHE A 103 -5.62 16.57 -28.05
C PHE A 103 -6.90 15.91 -28.58
N GLU A 104 -6.80 15.36 -29.79
CA GLU A 104 -7.76 14.40 -30.31
C GLU A 104 -7.61 13.06 -29.57
N GLU A 105 -8.74 12.37 -29.36
CA GLU A 105 -8.95 11.24 -28.43
C GLU A 105 -7.95 10.08 -28.54
N ASP A 106 -7.31 9.86 -29.68
CA ASP A 106 -6.83 8.52 -30.03
C ASP A 106 -5.32 8.28 -29.88
N VAL A 107 -4.49 9.31 -29.76
CA VAL A 107 -3.03 9.12 -29.95
C VAL A 107 -2.25 8.96 -28.63
N TYR A 108 -2.75 9.46 -27.50
CA TYR A 108 -1.91 9.63 -26.29
C TYR A 108 -2.38 8.92 -25.01
N LEU A 109 -3.53 8.23 -25.01
CA LEU A 109 -4.17 7.70 -23.80
C LEU A 109 -4.19 6.17 -23.64
N LYS A 110 -3.35 5.41 -24.37
CA LYS A 110 -3.14 3.97 -24.12
C LYS A 110 -2.16 3.67 -22.96
N GLY A 111 -2.03 4.60 -22.02
CA GLY A 111 -1.12 4.49 -20.88
C GLY A 111 -1.83 3.95 -19.65
N GLU A 112 -1.84 2.63 -19.52
CA GLU A 112 -2.42 1.82 -18.45
C GLU A 112 -2.10 2.33 -17.03
N SER A 113 -3.14 2.76 -16.32
CA SER A 113 -3.26 2.65 -14.87
C SER A 113 -3.47 1.16 -14.52
N ILE A 114 -3.03 0.69 -13.35
CA ILE A 114 -3.19 -0.73 -12.94
C ILE A 114 -4.66 -1.17 -12.89
N LEU A 115 -5.61 -0.22 -12.83
CA LEU A 115 -7.00 -0.49 -13.14
C LEU A 115 -7.38 0.32 -14.38
N ASP A 116 -7.75 -0.39 -15.44
CA ASP A 116 -8.31 0.17 -16.66
C ASP A 116 -9.61 0.90 -16.28
N PRO A 117 -9.78 2.20 -16.56
CA PRO A 117 -11.04 2.90 -16.31
C PRO A 117 -12.23 2.25 -17.03
N LYS A 118 -12.01 1.36 -18.00
CA LYS A 118 -13.07 0.54 -18.63
C LYS A 118 -13.72 -0.50 -17.71
N GLU A 119 -13.08 -0.92 -16.61
CA GLU A 119 -13.68 -1.92 -15.69
C GLU A 119 -14.66 -1.31 -14.68
N TYR A 120 -14.69 0.02 -14.51
CA TYR A 120 -15.45 0.68 -13.44
C TYR A 120 -16.40 1.79 -13.93
N LEU A 121 -16.50 2.01 -15.24
CA LEU A 121 -17.50 2.88 -15.82
C LEU A 121 -18.63 2.01 -16.40
N ASN A 122 -19.87 2.34 -16.04
CA ASN A 122 -21.02 1.75 -16.71
C ASN A 122 -20.88 2.00 -18.23
N PRO A 123 -21.26 1.06 -19.11
CA PRO A 123 -21.18 1.24 -20.55
C PRO A 123 -21.86 2.52 -21.05
N GLU A 124 -22.87 2.98 -20.32
CA GLU A 124 -23.61 4.23 -20.57
C GLU A 124 -22.77 5.49 -20.30
N ASP A 125 -21.83 5.45 -19.35
CA ASP A 125 -20.91 6.56 -19.03
C ASP A 125 -19.74 6.68 -20.03
N LEU A 126 -19.45 5.61 -20.79
CA LEU A 126 -18.41 5.60 -21.83
C LEU A 126 -18.80 6.37 -23.10
N ASN A 127 -20.09 6.63 -23.30
CA ASN A 127 -20.61 7.41 -24.43
C ASN A 127 -20.50 8.93 -24.22
N ASP A 128 -20.27 9.38 -22.99
CA ASP A 128 -20.03 10.78 -22.70
C ASP A 128 -18.52 11.08 -22.74
N LYS A 129 -18.07 11.65 -23.87
CA LYS A 129 -16.65 12.02 -24.09
C LYS A 129 -16.12 12.99 -23.02
N SER A 130 -17.00 13.69 -22.31
CA SER A 130 -16.62 14.59 -21.22
C SER A 130 -16.18 13.85 -19.95
N ARG A 131 -16.70 12.63 -19.71
CA ARG A 131 -16.47 11.84 -18.50
C ARG A 131 -15.22 10.95 -18.56
N ARG A 132 -14.69 10.64 -19.74
CA ARG A 132 -13.46 9.83 -19.89
C ARG A 132 -12.22 10.48 -19.24
N PHE A 133 -12.22 11.79 -19.09
CA PHE A 133 -11.17 12.55 -18.39
C PHE A 133 -11.38 12.64 -16.87
N GLU A 134 -12.56 12.28 -16.37
CA GLU A 134 -12.89 12.43 -14.95
C GLU A 134 -12.16 11.44 -14.05
N GLY A 135 -11.67 10.31 -14.57
CA GLY A 135 -10.95 9.30 -13.79
C GLY A 135 -9.47 9.61 -13.54
N TYR A 136 -8.84 10.40 -14.42
CA TYR A 136 -7.42 10.76 -14.30
C TYR A 136 -7.22 11.74 -13.14
N GLY A 137 -6.37 11.40 -12.16
CA GLY A 137 -6.09 12.31 -11.03
C GLY A 137 -7.14 12.33 -9.92
N ARG A 138 -8.11 11.39 -9.89
CA ARG A 138 -9.00 11.26 -8.72
C ARG A 138 -8.24 10.85 -7.46
N GLY A 139 -7.10 10.18 -7.62
CA GLY A 139 -6.23 9.77 -6.54
C GLY A 139 -6.94 8.87 -5.52
N GLU A 140 -7.87 8.04 -5.95
CA GLU A 140 -8.60 7.11 -5.07
C GLU A 140 -7.96 5.71 -5.01
N GLY A 141 -6.96 5.43 -5.85
CA GLY A 141 -6.24 4.15 -5.89
C GLY A 141 -5.63 3.74 -4.55
N TYR A 142 -5.18 4.70 -3.73
CA TYR A 142 -4.61 4.43 -2.40
C TYR A 142 -5.57 3.70 -1.46
N ARG A 143 -6.89 3.80 -1.67
CA ARG A 143 -7.86 3.15 -0.77
C ARG A 143 -7.64 1.64 -0.78
N TYR A 144 -7.37 1.06 -1.94
CA TYR A 144 -7.07 -0.36 -2.09
C TYR A 144 -5.74 -0.72 -1.42
N THR A 145 -4.68 0.06 -1.67
CA THR A 145 -3.37 -0.15 -1.03
C THR A 145 -3.46 -0.04 0.49
N CYS A 146 -4.11 0.99 1.03
CA CYS A 146 -4.31 1.14 2.47
C CYS A 146 -5.17 0.02 3.06
N CYS A 147 -6.21 -0.44 2.34
CA CYS A 147 -7.02 -1.58 2.76
C CYS A 147 -6.17 -2.86 2.82
N LEU A 148 -5.38 -3.13 1.78
CA LEU A 148 -4.49 -4.29 1.73
C LEU A 148 -3.46 -4.29 2.86
N LEU A 149 -2.81 -3.15 3.10
CA LEU A 149 -1.89 -2.98 4.23
C LEU A 149 -2.60 -3.24 5.57
N GLY A 150 -3.80 -2.68 5.74
CA GLY A 150 -4.62 -2.88 6.94
C GLY A 150 -5.00 -4.34 7.16
N LEU A 151 -5.44 -5.05 6.11
CA LEU A 151 -5.81 -6.47 6.19
C LEU A 151 -4.62 -7.36 6.53
N ALA A 152 -3.47 -7.13 5.89
CA ALA A 152 -2.24 -7.88 6.18
C ALA A 152 -1.77 -7.67 7.63
N THR A 153 -1.84 -6.42 8.12
CA THR A 153 -1.55 -6.07 9.51
C THR A 153 -2.47 -6.79 10.48
N ALA A 154 -3.78 -6.73 10.22
CA ALA A 154 -4.79 -7.39 11.05
C ALA A 154 -4.55 -8.90 11.10
N GLY A 155 -4.28 -9.52 9.95
CA GLY A 155 -3.93 -10.94 9.86
C GLY A 155 -2.73 -11.31 10.72
N MET A 156 -1.67 -10.49 10.69
CA MET A 156 -0.47 -10.72 11.50
C MET A 156 -0.70 -10.52 13.00
N ILE A 157 -1.52 -9.54 13.40
CA ILE A 157 -1.91 -9.34 14.80
C ILE A 157 -2.73 -10.53 15.31
N ILE A 158 -3.66 -11.05 14.49
CA ILE A 158 -4.42 -12.25 14.81
C ILE A 158 -3.48 -13.43 14.99
N PHE A 159 -2.53 -13.63 14.07
CA PHE A 159 -1.52 -14.68 14.17
C PHE A 159 -0.70 -14.60 15.47
N ILE A 160 -0.17 -13.41 15.82
CA ILE A 160 0.56 -13.20 17.08
C ILE A 160 -0.33 -13.51 18.29
N SER A 161 -1.58 -13.04 18.27
CA SER A 161 -2.54 -13.25 19.37
C SER A 161 -2.87 -14.74 19.55
N MET A 162 -2.99 -15.50 18.46
CA MET A 162 -3.16 -16.96 18.51
C MET A 162 -1.95 -17.64 19.16
N LEU A 163 -0.72 -17.26 18.79
CA LEU A 163 0.49 -17.82 19.41
C LEU A 163 0.56 -17.51 20.91
N VAL A 164 0.19 -16.29 21.34
CA VAL A 164 0.07 -15.93 22.76
C VAL A 164 -0.97 -16.79 23.46
N GLY A 165 -2.15 -16.97 22.86
CA GLY A 165 -3.19 -17.84 23.39
C GLY A 165 -2.72 -19.29 23.56
N VAL A 166 -2.01 -19.84 22.58
CA VAL A 166 -1.42 -21.19 22.67
C VAL A 166 -0.39 -21.25 23.80
N LYS A 167 0.51 -20.26 23.91
CA LYS A 167 1.55 -20.25 24.94
C LYS A 167 0.96 -20.21 26.36
N LEU A 168 -0.17 -19.52 26.54
CA LEU A 168 -0.89 -19.43 27.81
C LEU A 168 -1.47 -20.78 28.26
N LEU A 169 -1.90 -21.63 27.32
CA LEU A 169 -2.50 -22.93 27.59
C LEU A 169 -1.46 -24.03 27.88
N ILE A 170 -0.20 -23.80 27.54
CA ILE A 170 0.87 -24.76 27.83
C ILE A 170 1.24 -24.65 29.32
N PRO A 171 1.07 -25.73 30.11
CA PRO A 171 1.44 -25.71 31.51
C PRO A 171 2.95 -25.43 31.64
N PRO A 172 3.37 -24.64 32.65
CA PRO A 172 4.79 -24.42 32.88
C PRO A 172 5.49 -25.76 33.10
N PRO A 173 6.74 -25.94 32.61
CA PRO A 173 7.47 -27.16 32.84
C PRO A 173 7.56 -27.43 34.35
N ALA A 174 7.22 -28.64 34.77
CA ALA A 174 7.26 -29.03 36.17
C ALA A 174 8.64 -28.72 36.76
N PRO A 175 8.71 -28.15 37.98
CA PRO A 175 9.99 -27.90 38.62
C PRO A 175 10.72 -29.24 38.77
N VAL A 176 11.92 -29.34 38.22
CA VAL A 176 12.80 -30.49 38.43
C VAL A 176 13.23 -30.43 39.90
N ILE A 177 12.55 -31.21 40.74
CA ILE A 177 12.97 -31.42 42.12
C ILE A 177 14.24 -32.26 42.05
N LEU A 178 15.39 -31.58 42.11
CA LEU A 178 16.68 -32.22 42.34
C LEU A 178 16.66 -32.80 43.75
N PHE A 179 16.28 -34.07 43.87
CA PHE A 179 16.58 -34.85 45.07
C PHE A 179 18.10 -34.93 45.20
N LYS A 180 18.66 -34.18 46.15
CA LYS A 180 20.01 -34.44 46.65
C LYS A 180 19.95 -35.76 47.42
N SER A 181 20.55 -36.80 46.84
CA SER A 181 20.93 -38.05 47.52
C SER A 181 22.17 -37.82 48.37
#